data_AF-A0A447SPH8-F1
#
_entry.id   AF-A0A447SPH8-F1
#
_cell.length_a   1.000
_cell.length_b   1.000
_cell.length_c   1.000
_cell.angle_alpha   90.00
_cell.angle_beta   90.00
_cell.angle_gamma   90.00
#
_symmetry.space_group_name_H-M   'P 1'
#
loop_
_entity.id
_entity.type
_entity.pdbx_description
1 polymer ?
#
loop_
_entity_poly.entity_id
_entity_poly.type
_entity_poly.pdbx_seq_one_letter_code
_entity_poly.pdbx_strand_id
1 'polypeptide(L)'
;MTEKRINTNLTKMSYEHFQAFMQGIALLYSNVSFERNYMSLFSDLSSMAKHVERLPSDFFTFYGAYEIADNQVVLAVFRINLSESESDESPNISDIEVSFAEDERNLRCSVRIRKYLTQSDFVARANVAYPPVMEDLLWEKDSVSKKSSKKTSSTEMENPVWDFDDDVSF
;
A
#
# COMPACT_ATOMS: atom_id res chain seq x y z
N MET A 1 -20.54 -11.04 11.06
CA MET A 1 -19.24 -11.62 11.49
C MET A 1 -18.56 -10.59 12.36
N THR A 2 -18.15 -10.97 13.55
CA THR A 2 -17.57 -10.09 14.57
C THR A 2 -16.19 -9.61 14.10
N GLU A 3 -15.99 -8.30 13.96
CA GLU A 3 -14.68 -7.68 13.72
C GLU A 3 -13.75 -8.04 14.89
N LYS A 4 -12.95 -9.09 14.72
CA LYS A 4 -11.96 -9.51 15.71
C LYS A 4 -10.76 -8.59 15.59
N ARG A 5 -10.86 -7.38 16.15
CA ARG A 5 -9.74 -6.42 16.21
C ARG A 5 -8.52 -7.14 16.78
N ILE A 6 -7.40 -7.07 16.07
CA ILE A 6 -6.12 -7.61 16.52
C ILE A 6 -5.65 -6.74 17.70
N ASN A 7 -6.11 -7.06 18.91
CA ASN A 7 -5.71 -6.38 20.13
C ASN A 7 -4.41 -7.01 20.64
N THR A 8 -3.28 -6.61 20.07
CA THR A 8 -1.97 -7.14 20.43
C THR A 8 -1.02 -6.01 20.79
N ASN A 9 -0.42 -6.12 21.98
CA ASN A 9 0.58 -5.17 22.44
C ASN A 9 1.97 -5.61 21.95
N LEU A 10 2.45 -4.94 20.90
CA LEU A 10 3.76 -5.22 20.29
C LEU A 10 4.93 -4.82 21.18
N THR A 11 4.76 -3.88 22.12
CA THR A 11 5.86 -3.34 22.95
C THR A 11 6.47 -4.33 23.94
N LYS A 12 5.93 -5.55 23.99
CA LYS A 12 6.44 -6.66 24.81
C LYS A 12 7.09 -7.77 23.98
N MET A 13 7.10 -7.65 22.65
CA MET A 13 7.60 -8.68 21.76
C MET A 13 9.07 -8.46 21.45
N SER A 14 9.87 -9.53 21.49
CA SER A 14 11.20 -9.50 20.87
C SER A 14 11.08 -9.41 19.35
N TYR A 15 12.17 -9.06 18.67
CA TYR A 15 12.17 -8.93 17.22
C TYR A 15 11.74 -10.22 16.50
N GLU A 16 12.22 -11.39 16.94
CA GLU A 16 11.82 -12.69 16.37
C GLU A 16 10.32 -12.98 16.55
N HIS A 17 9.77 -12.70 17.74
CA HIS A 17 8.34 -12.88 18.00
C HIS A 17 7.49 -11.91 17.16
N PHE A 18 7.97 -10.68 17.00
CA PHE A 18 7.36 -9.70 16.12
C PHE A 18 7.33 -10.18 14.66
N GLN A 19 8.44 -10.73 14.15
CA GLN A 19 8.51 -11.25 12.78
C GLN A 19 7.51 -12.39 12.56
N ALA A 20 7.46 -13.36 13.48
CA ALA A 20 6.50 -14.47 13.41
C ALA A 20 5.05 -13.98 13.50
N PHE A 21 4.79 -12.97 14.34
CA PHE A 21 3.47 -12.35 14.46
C PHE A 21 3.04 -11.67 13.15
N MET A 22 3.92 -10.89 12.52
CA MET A 22 3.62 -10.22 11.25
C MET A 22 3.39 -11.22 10.10
N GLN A 23 4.15 -12.31 10.07
CA GLN A 23 3.88 -13.44 9.15
C GLN A 23 2.49 -14.06 9.40
N GLY A 24 2.09 -14.20 10.66
CA GLY A 24 0.75 -14.67 11.01
C GLY A 24 -0.38 -13.76 10.50
N ILE A 25 -0.18 -12.43 10.53
CA ILE A 25 -1.11 -11.47 9.94
C ILE A 25 -1.17 -11.66 8.42
N ALA A 26 -0.02 -11.81 7.76
CA ALA A 26 0.04 -12.03 6.31
C ALA A 26 -0.80 -13.25 5.89
N LEU A 27 -0.63 -14.36 6.61
CA LEU A 27 -1.37 -15.60 6.37
C LEU A 27 -2.88 -15.43 6.59
N LEU A 28 -3.29 -14.66 7.60
CA LEU A 28 -4.72 -14.39 7.87
C LEU A 28 -5.40 -13.67 6.71
N TYR A 29 -4.65 -12.82 6.00
CA TYR A 29 -5.13 -12.00 4.90
C TYR A 29 -4.74 -12.55 3.52
N SER A 30 -4.23 -13.79 3.45
CA SER A 30 -3.92 -14.49 2.20
C SER A 30 -5.08 -15.41 1.80
N ASN A 31 -5.25 -15.65 0.49
CA ASN A 31 -6.35 -16.44 -0.08
C ASN A 31 -7.76 -15.93 0.28
N VAL A 32 -7.94 -14.61 0.28
CA VAL A 32 -9.22 -13.94 0.61
C VAL A 32 -9.60 -12.94 -0.46
N SER A 33 -10.86 -12.52 -0.49
CA SER A 33 -11.35 -11.54 -1.48
C SER A 33 -10.72 -10.16 -1.29
N PHE A 34 -10.27 -9.52 -2.36
CA PHE A 34 -9.53 -8.26 -2.26
C PHE A 34 -10.35 -7.11 -1.65
N GLU A 35 -11.58 -6.89 -2.12
CA GLU A 35 -12.34 -5.65 -1.86
C GLU A 35 -12.47 -5.28 -0.37
N ARG A 36 -12.84 -6.25 0.47
CA ARG A 36 -13.03 -6.00 1.91
C ARG A 36 -11.73 -6.18 2.69
N ASN A 37 -10.95 -7.19 2.34
CA ASN A 37 -9.80 -7.61 3.14
C ASN A 37 -8.59 -6.68 2.97
N TYR A 38 -8.44 -6.03 1.81
CA TYR A 38 -7.39 -5.03 1.60
C TYR A 38 -7.52 -3.85 2.59
N MET A 39 -8.74 -3.31 2.75
CA MET A 39 -8.98 -2.19 3.66
C MET A 39 -8.89 -2.63 5.13
N SER A 40 -9.39 -3.82 5.45
CA SER A 40 -9.26 -4.40 6.80
C SER A 40 -7.79 -4.62 7.19
N LEU A 41 -6.97 -5.15 6.29
CA LEU A 41 -5.53 -5.30 6.51
C LEU A 41 -4.88 -3.96 6.80
N PHE A 42 -5.10 -2.94 5.96
CA PHE A 42 -4.53 -1.61 6.18
C PHE A 42 -4.96 -1.02 7.53
N SER A 43 -6.23 -1.17 7.89
CA SER A 43 -6.78 -0.70 9.18
C SER A 43 -6.11 -1.41 10.36
N ASP A 44 -5.99 -2.74 10.30
CA ASP A 44 -5.36 -3.54 11.36
C ASP A 44 -3.88 -3.17 11.52
N LEU A 45 -3.12 -3.12 10.42
CA LEU A 45 -1.72 -2.72 10.43
C LEU A 45 -1.54 -1.30 11.01
N SER A 46 -2.39 -0.36 10.59
CA SER A 46 -2.35 1.03 11.07
C SER A 46 -2.69 1.15 12.55
N SER A 47 -3.55 0.28 13.08
CA SER A 47 -3.94 0.32 14.50
C SER A 47 -2.82 -0.09 15.46
N MET A 48 -1.83 -0.87 14.97
CA MET A 48 -0.70 -1.37 15.76
C MET A 48 0.60 -0.61 15.50
N ALA A 49 0.71 0.10 14.38
CA ALA A 49 1.91 0.82 13.98
C ALA A 49 1.97 2.24 14.56
N LYS A 50 3.18 2.81 14.65
CA LYS A 50 3.36 4.26 14.77
C LYS A 50 2.95 4.96 13.48
N HIS A 51 3.28 4.35 12.35
CA HIS A 51 2.96 4.88 11.04
C HIS A 51 2.91 3.75 10.01
N VAL A 52 1.92 3.78 9.13
CA VAL A 52 1.86 2.93 7.93
C VAL A 52 1.66 3.82 6.72
N GLU A 53 2.42 3.55 5.67
CA GLU A 53 2.36 4.31 4.44
C GLU A 53 2.55 3.42 3.22
N ARG A 54 2.05 3.91 2.09
CA ARG A 54 2.27 3.38 0.75
C ARG A 54 3.05 4.38 -0.07
N LEU A 55 3.88 3.88 -0.98
CA LEU A 55 4.53 4.75 -1.95
C LEU A 55 3.52 5.24 -3.00
N PRO A 56 3.78 6.40 -3.63
CA PRO A 56 3.00 6.86 -4.78
C PRO A 56 3.03 5.80 -5.89
N SER A 57 1.89 5.56 -6.52
CA SER A 57 1.72 4.54 -7.57
C SER A 57 1.96 3.08 -7.16
N ASP A 58 2.32 2.79 -5.90
CA ASP A 58 2.42 1.43 -5.35
C ASP A 58 1.28 1.18 -4.36
N PHE A 59 0.20 0.61 -4.87
CA PHE A 59 -1.00 0.35 -4.08
C PHE A 59 -0.93 -0.96 -3.29
N PHE A 60 0.02 -1.84 -3.60
CA PHE A 60 0.05 -3.21 -3.07
C PHE A 60 1.17 -3.45 -2.06
N THR A 61 2.02 -2.45 -1.81
CA THR A 61 3.05 -2.51 -0.78
C THR A 61 2.76 -1.56 0.38
N PHE A 62 2.56 -2.12 1.58
CA PHE A 62 2.47 -1.36 2.82
C PHE A 62 3.79 -1.38 3.56
N TYR A 63 4.31 -0.20 3.89
CA TYR A 63 5.46 -0.02 4.78
C TYR A 63 4.95 0.41 6.14
N GLY A 64 5.31 -0.31 7.21
CA GLY A 64 4.91 0.02 8.57
C GLY A 64 6.10 0.16 9.52
N ALA A 65 6.06 1.17 10.38
CA ALA A 65 6.97 1.36 11.51
C ALA A 65 6.27 0.96 12.81
N TYR A 66 6.77 -0.09 13.47
CA TYR A 66 6.11 -0.72 14.62
C TYR A 66 6.99 -0.63 15.87
N GLU A 67 6.41 -0.21 17.00
CA GLU A 67 7.10 -0.22 18.28
C GLU A 67 7.06 -1.61 18.91
N ILE A 68 8.23 -2.17 19.21
CA ILE A 68 8.41 -3.46 19.87
C ILE A 68 9.06 -3.29 21.25
N ALA A 69 9.54 -4.38 21.85
CA ALA A 69 10.29 -4.32 23.10
C ALA A 69 11.46 -3.32 23.05
N ASP A 70 11.84 -2.83 24.23
CA ASP A 70 12.93 -1.86 24.41
C ASP A 70 12.74 -0.53 23.65
N ASN A 71 11.49 -0.16 23.37
CA ASN A 71 11.11 1.03 22.60
C ASN A 71 11.73 1.07 21.19
N GLN A 72 12.16 -0.09 20.68
CA GLN A 72 12.67 -0.19 19.32
C GLN A 72 11.52 -0.02 18.34
N VAL A 73 11.75 0.72 17.27
CA VAL A 73 10.80 0.88 16.18
C VAL A 73 11.37 0.23 14.93
N VAL A 74 10.73 -0.84 14.49
CA VAL A 74 11.22 -1.71 13.42
C VAL A 74 10.32 -1.66 12.20
N LEU A 75 10.89 -1.96 11.04
CA LEU A 75 10.18 -2.03 9.77
C LEU A 75 9.55 -3.40 9.56
N ALA A 76 8.28 -3.42 9.14
CA ALA A 76 7.70 -4.55 8.42
C ALA A 76 7.04 -4.05 7.13
N VAL A 77 7.17 -4.83 6.06
CA VAL A 77 6.67 -4.50 4.73
C VAL A 77 5.80 -5.64 4.23
N PHE A 78 4.55 -5.34 3.90
CA PHE A 78 3.57 -6.28 3.37
C PHE A 78 3.40 -6.03 1.87
N ARG A 79 3.65 -7.03 1.03
CA ARG A 79 3.44 -7.00 -0.41
C ARG A 79 2.27 -7.93 -0.76
N ILE A 80 1.23 -7.35 -1.34
CA ILE A 80 0.01 -8.07 -1.68
C ILE A 80 0.13 -8.57 -3.11
N ASN A 81 0.04 -9.89 -3.28
CA ASN A 81 -0.06 -10.53 -4.57
C ASN A 81 -1.54 -10.81 -4.87
N LEU A 82 -1.97 -10.46 -6.08
CA LEU A 82 -3.32 -10.76 -6.55
C LEU A 82 -3.27 -11.98 -7.46
N SER A 83 -4.30 -12.83 -7.40
CA SER A 83 -4.51 -13.85 -8.43
C SER A 83 -5.04 -13.18 -9.69
N GLU A 84 -4.55 -13.60 -10.86
CA GLU A 84 -5.22 -13.28 -12.13
C GLU A 84 -6.64 -13.88 -12.09
N SER A 85 -7.66 -13.04 -12.23
CA SER A 85 -9.02 -13.51 -12.43
C SER A 85 -9.27 -13.66 -13.94
N GLU A 86 -9.61 -14.88 -14.38
CA GLU A 86 -10.01 -15.15 -15.77
C GLU A 86 -11.49 -14.75 -16.04
N SER A 87 -12.18 -14.18 -15.04
CA SER A 87 -13.58 -13.77 -15.08
C SER A 87 -13.74 -12.33 -14.58
N ASP A 88 -14.90 -11.71 -14.88
CA ASP A 88 -15.34 -10.37 -14.39
C ASP A 88 -15.50 -10.27 -12.85
N GLU A 89 -14.95 -11.22 -12.09
CA GLU A 89 -14.93 -11.18 -10.63
C GLU A 89 -13.77 -10.30 -10.13
N SER A 90 -13.99 -9.64 -8.98
CA SER A 90 -12.92 -8.89 -8.33
C SER A 90 -11.78 -9.85 -7.93
N PRO A 91 -10.51 -9.46 -8.17
CA PRO A 91 -9.38 -10.35 -7.94
C PRO A 91 -9.31 -10.76 -6.46
N ASN A 92 -8.82 -11.97 -6.21
CA ASN A 92 -8.51 -12.41 -4.85
C ASN A 92 -7.08 -12.02 -4.49
N ILE A 93 -6.84 -11.80 -3.20
CA ILE A 93 -5.48 -11.77 -2.66
C ILE A 93 -5.00 -13.22 -2.66
N SER A 94 -4.04 -13.55 -3.52
CA SER A 94 -3.48 -14.89 -3.59
C SER A 94 -2.56 -15.14 -2.40
N ASP A 95 -1.67 -14.20 -2.15
CA ASP A 95 -0.67 -14.29 -1.09
C ASP A 95 -0.27 -12.91 -0.61
N ILE A 96 0.16 -12.82 0.65
CA ILE A 96 0.79 -11.62 1.19
C ILE A 96 2.17 -11.98 1.67
N GLU A 97 3.17 -11.44 0.98
CA GLU A 97 4.56 -11.58 1.38
C GLU A 97 4.90 -10.53 2.43
N VAL A 98 5.45 -10.97 3.57
CA VAL A 98 6.00 -10.07 4.59
C VAL A 98 7.51 -10.14 4.59
N SER A 99 8.12 -8.96 4.59
CA SER A 99 9.57 -8.78 4.66
C SER A 99 9.93 -7.68 5.67
N PHE A 100 11.21 -7.64 6.03
CA PHE A 100 11.72 -6.80 7.11
C PHE A 100 12.97 -6.02 6.67
N ALA A 101 13.60 -5.29 7.59
CA ALA A 101 14.72 -4.39 7.28
C ALA A 101 15.96 -5.08 6.67
N GLU A 102 16.06 -6.39 6.82
CA GLU A 102 17.13 -7.21 6.25
C GLU A 102 16.99 -7.37 4.73
N ASP A 103 15.77 -7.27 4.19
CA ASP A 103 15.50 -7.43 2.76
C ASP A 103 15.84 -6.16 1.98
N GLU A 104 16.73 -6.29 0.99
CA GLU A 104 17.20 -5.18 0.16
C GLU A 104 16.09 -4.56 -0.70
N ARG A 105 15.02 -5.29 -1.01
CA ARG A 105 13.84 -4.74 -1.71
C ARG A 105 13.17 -3.62 -0.92
N ASN A 106 13.36 -3.61 0.40
CA ASN A 106 12.81 -2.59 1.30
C ASN A 106 13.62 -1.30 1.34
N LEU A 107 14.78 -1.23 0.67
CA LEU A 107 15.61 -0.01 0.65
C LEU A 107 14.93 1.19 -0.02
N ARG A 108 13.85 0.97 -0.77
CA ARG A 108 12.99 2.02 -1.34
C ARG A 108 11.95 2.58 -0.36
N CYS A 109 12.06 2.26 0.92
CA CYS A 109 11.16 2.74 1.97
C CYS A 109 11.10 4.28 2.00
N SER A 110 9.88 4.83 2.15
CA SER A 110 9.67 6.27 2.24
C SER A 110 10.47 6.91 3.40
N VAL A 111 10.94 8.14 3.18
CA VAL A 111 11.54 9.00 4.23
C VAL A 111 10.60 9.14 5.42
N ARG A 112 9.28 9.21 5.19
CA ARG A 112 8.28 9.40 6.24
C ARG A 112 8.23 8.22 7.21
N ILE A 113 8.37 6.99 6.71
CA ILE A 113 8.50 5.79 7.56
C ILE A 113 9.87 5.76 8.24
N ARG A 114 10.95 6.03 7.49
CA ARG A 114 12.33 6.03 8.01
C ARG A 114 12.52 6.93 9.23
N LYS A 115 11.81 8.05 9.32
CA LYS A 115 11.86 8.98 10.47
C LYS A 115 11.48 8.33 11.81
N TYR A 116 10.69 7.26 11.78
CA TYR A 116 10.25 6.57 12.99
C TYR A 116 11.15 5.41 13.38
N LEU A 117 11.96 4.88 12.46
CA LEU A 117 12.73 3.65 12.68
C LEU A 117 13.93 3.88 13.59
N THR A 118 14.14 2.96 14.54
CA THR A 118 15.35 2.93 15.38
C THR A 118 16.48 2.11 14.75
N GLN A 119 16.24 1.46 13.61
CA GLN A 119 17.20 0.63 12.88
C GLN A 119 18.16 1.50 12.04
N SER A 120 19.16 2.12 12.68
CA SER A 120 20.08 3.09 12.06
C SER A 120 20.79 2.56 10.80
N ASP A 121 21.22 1.31 10.82
CA ASP A 121 21.95 0.70 9.69
C ASP A 121 21.06 0.53 8.46
N PHE A 122 19.79 0.18 8.66
CA PHE A 122 18.82 0.13 7.58
C PHE A 122 18.53 1.53 7.04
N VAL A 123 18.29 2.51 7.93
CA VAL A 123 18.00 3.90 7.54
C VAL A 123 19.15 4.48 6.71
N ALA A 124 20.41 4.23 7.10
CA ALA A 124 21.57 4.67 6.35
C ALA A 124 21.61 4.07 4.93
N ARG A 125 21.44 2.74 4.81
CA ARG A 125 21.40 2.06 3.50
C ARG A 125 20.24 2.57 2.63
N ALA A 126 19.06 2.74 3.20
CA ALA A 126 17.89 3.24 2.49
C ALA A 126 18.05 4.71 2.05
N ASN A 127 18.73 5.55 2.84
CA ASN A 127 19.06 6.93 2.45
C ASN A 127 20.00 7.00 1.24
N VAL A 128 20.94 6.06 1.13
CA VAL A 128 21.83 5.96 -0.04
C VAL A 128 21.08 5.45 -1.25
N ALA A 129 20.30 4.38 -1.10
CA ALA A 129 19.60 3.75 -2.21
C ALA A 129 18.42 4.58 -2.74
N TYR A 130 17.71 5.26 -1.83
CA TYR A 130 16.52 6.04 -2.14
C TYR A 130 16.52 7.37 -1.38
N PRO A 131 17.26 8.38 -1.90
CA PRO A 131 17.36 9.69 -1.28
C PRO A 131 16.03 10.44 -1.24
N PRO A 132 15.80 11.33 -0.25
CA PRO A 132 14.57 12.13 -0.13
C PRO A 132 14.15 12.86 -1.41
N VAL A 133 15.12 13.39 -2.16
CA VAL A 133 14.88 14.10 -3.42
C VAL A 133 14.18 13.22 -4.45
N MET A 134 14.49 11.91 -4.47
CA MET A 134 13.84 10.97 -5.39
C MET A 134 12.37 10.74 -5.03
N GLU A 135 12.05 10.80 -3.73
CA GLU A 135 10.69 10.66 -3.25
C GLU A 135 9.84 11.90 -3.57
N ASP A 136 10.38 13.10 -3.38
CA ASP A 136 9.68 14.35 -3.71
C ASP A 136 9.29 14.37 -5.20
N LEU A 137 10.20 13.97 -6.09
CA LEU A 137 9.93 13.84 -7.52
C LEU A 137 8.81 12.82 -7.84
N LEU A 138 8.73 11.73 -7.08
CA LEU A 138 7.68 10.72 -7.24
C LEU A 138 6.31 11.27 -6.82
N TRP A 139 6.23 11.97 -5.69
CA TRP A 139 5.00 12.63 -5.24
C TRP A 139 4.56 13.75 -6.19
N GLU A 140 5.51 14.52 -6.74
CA GLU A 140 5.22 15.56 -7.74
C GLU A 140 4.64 14.93 -9.02
N LYS A 141 5.27 13.88 -9.55
CA LYS A 141 4.79 13.17 -10.74
C LYS A 141 3.38 12.59 -10.55
N ASP A 142 3.10 12.02 -9.39
CA ASP A 142 1.77 11.50 -9.03
C ASP A 142 0.72 12.64 -8.93
N SER A 143 1.13 13.82 -8.45
CA SER A 143 0.24 14.98 -8.39
C SER A 143 -0.08 15.54 -9.78
N VAL A 144 0.89 15.53 -10.70
CA VAL A 144 0.74 15.98 -12.08
C VAL A 144 -0.12 14.98 -12.87
N SER A 145 0.09 13.68 -12.73
CA SER A 145 -0.72 12.65 -13.39
C SER A 145 -2.19 12.74 -12.98
N LYS A 146 -2.47 12.96 -11.69
CA LYS A 146 -3.84 13.19 -11.19
C LYS A 146 -4.46 14.48 -11.72
N LYS A 147 -3.66 15.54 -11.92
CA LYS A 147 -4.13 16.81 -12.52
C LYS A 147 -4.38 16.69 -14.02
N SER A 148 -3.54 15.94 -14.76
CA SER A 148 -3.75 15.72 -16.20
C SER A 148 -4.98 14.85 -16.46
N SER A 149 -5.20 13.79 -15.67
CA SER A 149 -6.41 12.96 -15.79
C SER A 149 -7.70 13.72 -15.49
N LYS A 150 -7.63 14.75 -14.65
CA LYS A 150 -8.77 15.62 -14.34
C LYS A 150 -9.02 16.68 -15.42
N LYS A 151 -8.03 16.94 -16.30
CA LYS A 151 -8.12 17.92 -17.39
C LYS A 151 -8.60 17.30 -18.71
N THR A 152 -8.41 15.99 -18.90
CA THR A 152 -8.98 15.25 -20.04
C THR A 152 -10.45 14.84 -19.83
N SER A 153 -10.96 14.82 -18.59
CA SER A 153 -12.38 14.53 -18.30
C SER A 153 -13.31 15.76 -18.40
N SER A 154 -12.79 16.90 -18.84
CA SER A 154 -13.56 18.14 -19.03
C SER A 154 -13.37 18.69 -20.44
N THR A 155 -13.53 17.83 -21.45
CA THR A 155 -13.95 18.30 -22.77
C THR A 155 -15.45 18.08 -22.79
N GLU A 156 -16.20 19.19 -22.77
CA GLU A 156 -17.63 19.19 -23.00
C GLU A 156 -17.96 18.24 -24.16
N MET A 157 -18.92 17.35 -23.94
CA MET A 157 -19.60 16.68 -25.04
C MET A 157 -20.24 17.77 -25.89
N GLU A 158 -19.58 18.16 -26.99
CA GLU A 158 -20.29 18.71 -28.13
C GLU A 158 -21.28 17.61 -28.57
N ASN A 159 -22.56 17.86 -28.30
CA ASN A 159 -23.65 17.05 -28.82
C ASN A 159 -23.48 16.95 -30.35
N PRO A 160 -23.40 15.75 -30.94
CA PRO A 160 -23.56 15.63 -32.38
C PRO A 160 -25.01 16.04 -32.70
N VAL A 161 -25.16 17.16 -33.40
CA VAL A 161 -26.41 17.51 -34.09
C VAL A 161 -26.58 16.47 -35.20
N TRP A 162 -27.49 15.54 -34.98
CA TRP A 162 -27.93 14.61 -36.03
C TRP A 162 -28.96 15.33 -36.88
N ASP A 163 -28.54 15.86 -38.04
CA ASP A 163 -29.44 16.22 -39.13
C ASP A 163 -30.02 14.93 -39.71
N PHE A 164 -31.22 14.57 -39.26
CA PHE A 164 -32.07 13.64 -39.99
C PHE A 164 -32.72 14.43 -41.13
N ASP A 165 -32.23 14.25 -42.35
CA ASP A 165 -32.97 14.61 -43.57
C ASP A 165 -34.21 13.72 -43.65
N ASP A 166 -35.32 14.22 -43.10
CA ASP A 166 -36.67 13.71 -43.36
C ASP A 166 -37.07 14.09 -44.79
N ASP A 167 -36.71 13.24 -45.76
CA ASP A 167 -37.34 13.24 -47.08
C ASP A 167 -37.57 11.80 -47.55
N VAL A 168 -38.56 11.15 -46.93
CA VAL A 168 -39.25 10.00 -47.53
C VAL A 168 -40.69 10.42 -47.77
N SER A 169 -40.96 10.81 -49.02
CA SER A 169 -42.32 11.01 -49.52
C SER A 169 -43.04 9.66 -49.68
N PHE A 170 -44.31 9.65 -49.28
CA PHE A 170 -45.26 8.52 -49.25
C PHE A 170 -45.25 7.56 -50.46
#